data_AF-A0A924INZ5-F1
#
_entry.id   AF-A0A924INZ5-F1
#
_cell.length_a   1.000
_cell.length_b   1.000
_cell.length_c   1.000
_cell.angle_alpha   90.00
_cell.angle_beta   90.00
_cell.angle_gamma   90.00
#
_symmetry.space_group_name_H-M   'P 1'
#
loop_
_entity.id
_entity.type
_entity.pdbx_description
1 polymer ?
#
loop_
_entity_poly.entity_id
_entity_poly.type
_entity_poly.pdbx_seq_one_letter_code
_entity_poly.pdbx_strand_id
1 'polypeptide(L)' 'MKAPAKSARIMLGALLLLSAIPALAGMFRLFQLTSGATVTPDNARFFAAPLPVALHIVGVVL' A
#
# COMPACT_ATOMS: atom_id res chain seq x y z
N MET A 1 10.54 0.90 -32.51
CA MET A 1 11.86 1.05 -31.83
C MET A 1 11.81 0.22 -30.56
N LYS A 2 12.66 -0.81 -30.37
CA LYS A 2 12.71 -1.60 -29.12
C LYS A 2 13.53 -0.83 -28.08
N ALA A 3 12.98 -0.60 -26.89
CA ALA A 3 13.74 -0.04 -25.78
C ALA A 3 14.89 -1.00 -25.40
N PRO A 4 16.08 -0.49 -25.03
CA PRO A 4 17.18 -1.33 -24.60
C PRO A 4 16.81 -2.08 -23.31
N ALA A 5 17.14 -3.37 -23.24
CA ALA A 5 16.77 -4.25 -22.12
C ALA A 5 17.19 -3.70 -20.73
N LYS A 6 18.25 -2.89 -20.67
CA LYS A 6 18.71 -2.21 -19.45
C LYS A 6 17.71 -1.17 -18.94
N SER A 7 17.18 -0.32 -19.82
CA SER A 7 16.21 0.72 -19.41
C SER A 7 14.89 0.11 -18.96
N ALA A 8 14.47 -1.00 -19.57
CA ALA A 8 13.29 -1.75 -19.14
C ALA A 8 13.45 -2.26 -17.70
N ARG A 9 14.62 -2.83 -17.36
CA ARG A 9 14.90 -3.32 -16.00
C ARG A 9 14.93 -2.20 -14.96
N ILE A 10 15.53 -1.06 -15.28
CA ILE A 10 15.58 0.10 -14.38
C ILE A 10 14.16 0.64 -14.13
N MET A 11 13.35 0.76 -15.19
CA MET A 11 11.97 1.21 -15.07
C MET A 11 11.14 0.27 -14.20
N LEU A 12 11.21 -1.04 -14.45
CA LEU A 12 10.57 -2.05 -13.60
C LEU A 12 11.01 -1.95 -12.14
N GLY A 13 12.32 -1.87 -11.89
CA GLY A 13 12.85 -1.70 -10.54
C GLY A 13 12.36 -0.42 -9.86
N ALA A 14 12.32 0.69 -10.60
CA ALA A 14 11.83 1.97 -10.08
C ALA A 14 10.32 1.93 -9.76
N LEU A 15 9.51 1.29 -10.61
CA LEU A 15 8.08 1.12 -10.35
C LEU A 15 7.83 0.24 -9.12
N LEU A 16 8.59 -0.86 -8.97
CA LEU A 16 8.51 -1.74 -7.79
C LEU A 16 8.91 -1.00 -6.51
N LEU A 17 9.97 -0.19 -6.56
CA LEU A 17 10.41 0.61 -5.42
C LEU A 17 9.38 1.69 -5.08
N LEU A 18 8.79 2.32 -6.10
CA LEU A 18 7.73 3.32 -5.94
C LEU A 18 6.47 2.72 -5.32
N SER A 19 6.09 1.49 -5.69
CA SER A 19 4.93 0.79 -5.12
C SER A 19 5.18 0.23 -3.72
N ALA A 20 6.43 0.09 -3.28
CA ALA A 20 6.75 -0.44 -1.95
C ALA A 20 6.22 0.45 -0.82
N ILE A 21 6.31 1.79 -0.97
CA ILE A 21 5.84 2.74 0.06
C ILE A 21 4.34 2.58 0.37
N PRO A 22 3.42 2.68 -0.61
CA PRO A 22 1.99 2.50 -0.34
C PRO A 22 1.66 1.08 0.15
N ALA A 23 2.35 0.04 -0.32
CA ALA A 23 2.14 -1.33 0.14
C ALA A 23 2.49 -1.50 1.63
N LEU A 24 3.67 -1.02 2.06
CA LEU A 24 4.10 -1.07 3.46
C LEU A 24 3.17 -0.25 4.38
N ALA A 25 2.78 0.96 3.94
CA ALA A 25 1.84 1.79 4.69
C ALA A 25 0.46 1.13 4.82
N GLY A 26 -0.03 0.48 3.76
CA GLY A 26 -1.26 -0.30 3.76
C GLY A 26 -1.19 -1.47 4.73
N MET A 27 -0.10 -2.24 4.74
CA MET A 27 0.10 -3.34 5.71
C MET A 27 0.11 -2.84 7.16
N PHE A 28 0.78 -1.72 7.45
CA PHE A 28 0.74 -1.11 8.78
C PHE A 28 -0.67 -0.68 9.19
N ARG A 29 -1.48 -0.21 8.22
CA ARG A 29 -2.89 0.13 8.47
C ARG A 29 -3.73 -1.11 8.76
N LEU A 30 -3.55 -2.18 7.99
CA LEU A 30 -4.25 -3.44 8.19
C LEU A 30 -3.92 -4.01 9.58
N PHE A 31 -2.63 -3.99 9.95
CA PHE A 31 -2.19 -4.40 11.28
C PHE A 31 -2.91 -3.64 12.39
N GLN A 32 -2.96 -2.29 12.32
CA GLN A 32 -3.68 -1.47 13.30
C GLN A 32 -5.16 -1.85 13.44
N LEU A 33 -5.85 -2.12 12.32
CA LEU A 33 -7.27 -2.51 12.32
C LEU A 33 -7.47 -3.89 12.97
N THR A 34 -6.50 -4.80 12.82
CA THR A 34 -6.58 -6.17 13.37
C THR A 34 -6.04 -6.33 14.79
N SER A 35 -5.17 -5.44 15.26
CA SER A 35 -4.45 -5.59 16.54
C SER A 35 -5.10 -4.88 17.73
N GLY A 36 -6.26 -4.25 17.53
CA GLY A 36 -6.92 -3.46 18.59
C GLY A 36 -6.16 -2.18 18.93
N ALA A 37 -5.45 -1.59 17.96
CA ALA A 37 -4.69 -0.36 18.16
C ALA A 37 -5.58 0.79 18.67
N THR A 38 -5.00 1.66 19.49
CA THR A 38 -5.71 2.82 20.05
C THR A 38 -6.20 3.75 18.95
N VAL A 39 -7.48 4.12 19.02
CA VAL A 39 -8.07 5.08 18.08
C VAL A 39 -7.63 6.50 18.46
N THR A 40 -7.02 7.19 17.51
CA THR A 40 -6.57 8.58 17.59
C THR A 40 -7.28 9.43 16.53
N PRO A 41 -7.25 10.76 16.62
CA PRO A 41 -7.84 11.63 15.59
C PRO A 41 -7.29 11.34 14.18
N ASP A 42 -6.01 10.96 14.07
CA ASP A 42 -5.35 10.68 12.79
C ASP A 42 -5.81 9.37 12.14
N ASN A 43 -6.25 8.40 12.94
CA ASN A 43 -6.63 7.07 12.45
C ASN A 43 -8.14 6.78 12.51
N ALA A 44 -8.93 7.62 13.19
CA ALA A 44 -10.37 7.44 13.41
C ALA A 44 -11.15 7.14 12.11
N ARG A 45 -10.78 7.82 11.01
CA ARG A 45 -11.40 7.60 9.69
C ARG A 45 -11.26 6.17 9.16
N PHE A 46 -10.17 5.47 9.51
CA PHE A 46 -9.95 4.10 9.06
C PHE A 46 -10.76 3.09 9.87
N PHE A 47 -10.96 3.35 11.16
CA PHE A 47 -11.79 2.52 12.04
C PHE A 47 -13.30 2.72 11.80
N ALA A 48 -13.72 3.90 11.33
CA ALA A 48 -15.12 4.18 10.98
C ALA A 48 -15.58 3.44 9.71
N ALA A 49 -14.66 3.14 8.79
CA ALA A 49 -14.96 2.45 7.52
C ALA A 49 -13.88 1.39 7.18
N PRO A 50 -13.78 0.31 7.97
CA PRO A 50 -12.67 -0.64 7.86
C PRO A 50 -12.73 -1.47 6.57
N LEU A 51 -13.92 -1.82 6.10
CA LEU A 51 -14.09 -2.66 4.91
C LEU A 51 -13.62 -1.98 3.61
N PRO A 52 -14.04 -0.74 3.28
CA PRO A 52 -13.49 -0.01 2.12
C PRO A 52 -11.97 0.12 2.16
N VAL A 53 -11.40 0.38 3.34
CA VAL A 53 -9.95 0.52 3.53
C VAL A 53 -9.23 -0.80 3.26
N ALA A 54 -9.71 -1.90 3.84
CA ALA A 54 -9.13 -3.23 3.62
C ALA A 54 -9.19 -3.63 2.14
N LEU A 55 -10.33 -3.42 1.48
CA LEU A 55 -10.50 -3.72 0.05
C LEU A 55 -9.55 -2.88 -0.82
N HIS A 56 -9.40 -1.58 -0.53
CA HIS A 56 -8.48 -0.71 -1.25
C HIS A 56 -7.02 -1.17 -1.11
N ILE A 57 -6.60 -1.54 0.10
CA ILE A 57 -5.24 -2.04 0.36
C ILE A 57 -4.98 -3.35 -0.38
N VAL A 58 -5.91 -4.31 -0.29
CA VAL A 58 -5.75 -5.60 -0.97
C VAL A 58 -5.74 -5.40 -2.49
N GLY A 59 -6.62 -4.56 -3.04
CA GLY A 59 -6.72 -4.33 -4.48
C GLY A 59 -5.59 -3.51 -5.11
N VAL A 60 -4.78 -2.78 -4.33
CA VAL A 60 -3.58 -2.11 -4.84
C VAL A 60 -2.31 -2.96 -4.66
N VAL A 61 -2.34 -3.95 -3.78
CA VAL A 61 -1.20 -4.83 -3.49
C VAL A 61 -1.22 -6.11 -4.34
N LEU A 62 -2.40 -6.66 -4.63
CA LEU A 62 -2.60 -7.86 -5.44
C LEU A 62 -2.96 -7.50 -6.89
#